data_AF-A0A2U1ZTN2-F1
#
_entry.id   AF-A0A2U1ZTN2-F1
#
_cell.length_a   1.000
_cell.length_b   1.000
_cell.length_c   1.000
_cell.angle_alpha   90.00
_cell.angle_beta   90.00
_cell.angle_gamma   90.00
#
_symmetry.space_group_name_H-M   'P 1'
#
loop_
_entity.id
_entity.type
_entity.pdbx_description
1 polymer ?
#
loop_
_entity_poly.entity_id
_entity_poly.type
_entity_poly.pdbx_seq_one_letter_code
_entity_poly.pdbx_strand_id
1 'polypeptide(L)'
;MTRTPARPGTTRPALRRLGAGLAAAALATTTAVALAAPASAAAAAVDDVTLTWQLNEETGGGAYFGGCNYLTAGLAGNTGSSRLWTEADGFYQATEGNVSIVKPTADGGTISPTWATKCQNAAGGTVSPAAGSSTNNRVVITGGTGTVDLASGTATVAWDGDVTIVFYGGLTYWSISDPELTVAADGTGQLTGTASG
;
A
#
# COMPACT_ATOMS: atom_id res chain seq x y z
N MET A 1 -11.56 119.96 -20.75
CA MET A 1 -12.00 119.59 -22.11
C MET A 1 -11.52 118.17 -22.42
N THR A 2 -12.45 117.34 -22.89
CA THR A 2 -12.31 116.13 -23.74
C THR A 2 -11.62 114.84 -23.27
N ARG A 3 -12.49 113.84 -23.05
CA ARG A 3 -12.56 112.45 -23.57
C ARG A 3 -11.70 111.29 -22.98
N THR A 4 -12.43 110.37 -22.34
CA THR A 4 -12.31 108.87 -22.21
C THR A 4 -12.20 108.17 -23.59
N PRO A 5 -12.00 106.83 -23.74
CA PRO A 5 -11.72 105.70 -22.81
C PRO A 5 -10.53 104.81 -23.32
N ALA A 6 -10.14 103.61 -22.85
CA ALA A 6 -10.84 102.48 -22.21
C ALA A 6 -9.87 101.50 -21.48
N ARG A 7 -10.43 100.96 -20.38
CA ARG A 7 -10.33 99.64 -19.69
C ARG A 7 -9.79 98.41 -20.48
N PRO A 8 -9.60 97.23 -19.83
CA PRO A 8 -9.08 96.93 -18.47
C PRO A 8 -8.27 95.59 -18.38
N GLY A 9 -7.78 95.26 -17.18
CA GLY A 9 -7.62 93.87 -16.72
C GLY A 9 -6.22 93.49 -16.24
N THR A 10 -5.69 94.05 -15.13
CA THR A 10 -5.64 93.46 -13.77
C THR A 10 -5.19 91.99 -13.74
N THR A 11 -4.18 91.52 -13.01
CA THR A 11 -3.35 92.01 -11.87
C THR A 11 -2.24 90.94 -11.71
N ARG A 12 -0.94 91.29 -11.81
CA ARG A 12 0.06 91.42 -10.70
C ARG A 12 0.10 90.28 -9.65
N PRO A 13 1.24 90.03 -8.99
CA PRO A 13 2.63 89.95 -9.48
C PRO A 13 3.45 88.81 -8.81
N ALA A 14 4.70 88.63 -9.26
CA ALA A 14 5.96 88.41 -8.51
C ALA A 14 6.00 87.38 -7.34
N LEU A 15 7.04 86.59 -7.11
CA LEU A 15 8.47 86.92 -7.10
C LEU A 15 9.29 85.62 -6.98
N ARG A 16 10.50 85.71 -7.53
CA ARG A 16 11.65 84.79 -7.45
C ARG A 16 11.98 84.29 -6.03
N ARG A 17 12.57 83.08 -5.95
CA ARG A 17 13.91 82.71 -5.37
C ARG A 17 13.92 81.20 -5.05
N LEU A 18 14.79 80.40 -5.66
CA LEU A 18 16.15 79.98 -5.22
C LEU A 18 16.18 79.11 -3.94
N GLY A 19 16.75 77.91 -4.04
CA GLY A 19 17.13 77.00 -2.94
C GLY A 19 16.64 75.57 -3.18
N ALA A 20 17.45 74.61 -3.63
CA ALA A 20 18.47 73.82 -2.92
C ALA A 20 17.91 72.65 -2.08
N GLY A 21 18.30 71.42 -2.45
CA GLY A 21 18.67 70.36 -1.48
C GLY A 21 17.64 69.29 -1.06
N LEU A 22 17.87 68.08 -1.60
CA LEU A 22 17.94 66.77 -0.93
C LEU A 22 16.69 66.07 -0.29
N ALA A 23 16.66 64.75 -0.59
CA ALA A 23 16.20 63.61 0.21
C ALA A 23 14.78 63.01 -0.02
N ALA A 24 14.78 61.97 -0.87
CA ALA A 24 14.28 60.60 -0.66
C ALA A 24 12.86 60.33 -0.10
N ALA A 25 12.09 59.59 -0.89
CA ALA A 25 11.32 58.43 -0.41
C ALA A 25 11.16 57.43 -1.55
N ALA A 26 12.08 56.46 -1.66
CA ALA A 26 11.86 55.28 -2.48
C ALA A 26 10.92 54.36 -1.71
N LEU A 27 9.67 54.21 -2.18
CA LEU A 27 8.75 53.21 -1.66
C LEU A 27 9.27 51.81 -2.07
N ALA A 28 9.95 51.14 -1.14
CA ALA A 28 10.16 49.70 -1.24
C ALA A 28 8.83 49.01 -0.94
N THR A 29 8.06 48.68 -1.97
CA THR A 29 6.93 47.75 -1.86
C THR A 29 7.49 46.35 -1.65
N THR A 30 7.66 45.95 -0.39
CA THR A 30 7.89 44.55 -0.03
C THR A 30 6.59 43.81 -0.24
N THR A 31 6.39 43.24 -1.43
CA THR A 31 5.40 42.17 -1.63
C THR A 31 5.87 40.98 -0.82
N ALA A 32 5.35 40.84 0.40
CA ALA A 32 5.44 39.60 1.15
C ALA A 32 4.66 38.54 0.36
N VAL A 33 5.37 37.74 -0.43
CA VAL A 33 4.83 36.50 -0.96
C VAL A 33 4.65 35.59 0.26
N ALA A 34 3.42 35.47 0.75
CA ALA A 34 3.08 34.43 1.69
C ALA A 34 3.31 33.10 0.97
N LEU A 35 4.47 32.49 1.21
CA LEU A 35 4.69 31.09 0.86
C LEU A 35 3.68 30.32 1.70
N ALA A 36 2.60 29.84 1.06
CA ALA A 36 1.76 28.83 1.67
C ALA A 36 2.70 27.67 2.03
N ALA A 37 2.83 27.37 3.32
CA ALA A 37 3.47 26.14 3.75
C ALA A 37 2.82 25.00 2.95
N PRO A 38 3.59 23.99 2.50
CA PRO A 38 2.98 22.84 1.86
C PRO A 38 1.89 22.34 2.81
N ALA A 39 0.66 22.24 2.32
CA ALA A 39 -0.40 21.62 3.08
C ALA A 39 0.08 20.21 3.37
N SER A 40 0.49 19.96 4.62
CA SER A 40 0.89 18.62 5.05
C SER A 40 -0.34 17.75 4.80
N ALA A 41 -0.26 16.87 3.81
CA ALA A 41 -1.32 15.92 3.57
C ALA A 41 -1.43 15.08 4.85
N ALA A 42 -2.51 15.26 5.59
CA ALA A 42 -2.78 14.44 6.76
C ALA A 42 -2.81 12.96 6.35
N ALA A 43 -2.47 12.07 7.27
CA ALA A 43 -2.62 10.63 7.06
C ALA A 43 -4.02 10.33 6.48
N ALA A 44 -4.05 9.63 5.36
CA ALA A 44 -5.27 9.24 4.67
C ALA A 44 -5.67 7.83 5.09
N ALA A 45 -6.95 7.64 5.39
CA ALA A 45 -7.50 6.30 5.57
C ALA A 45 -7.51 5.56 4.22
N VAL A 46 -7.24 4.25 4.26
CA VAL A 46 -7.37 3.35 3.13
C VAL A 46 -8.24 2.16 3.52
N ASP A 47 -9.04 1.70 2.56
CA ASP A 47 -9.93 0.55 2.66
C ASP A 47 -9.82 -0.32 1.40
N ASP A 48 -10.34 -1.55 1.47
CA ASP A 48 -10.27 -2.56 0.41
C ASP A 48 -8.85 -2.85 -0.11
N VAL A 49 -7.84 -2.70 0.75
CA VAL A 49 -6.46 -3.04 0.41
C VAL A 49 -6.34 -4.56 0.29
N THR A 50 -5.69 -5.04 -0.77
CA THR A 50 -5.45 -6.47 -0.99
C THR A 50 -3.98 -6.82 -0.76
N LEU A 51 -3.72 -7.79 0.12
CA LEU A 51 -2.42 -8.45 0.26
C LEU A 51 -2.40 -9.70 -0.64
N THR A 52 -1.44 -9.78 -1.57
CA THR A 52 -1.15 -11.02 -2.31
C THR A 52 0.26 -11.47 -2.00
N TRP A 53 0.42 -12.67 -1.47
CA TRP A 53 1.70 -13.15 -0.98
C TRP A 53 1.99 -14.58 -1.42
N GLN A 54 3.12 -14.74 -2.11
CA GLN A 54 3.79 -16.04 -2.24
C GLN A 54 4.83 -16.13 -1.13
N LEU A 55 4.62 -17.00 -0.15
CA LEU A 55 5.50 -17.10 1.02
C LEU A 55 6.96 -17.36 0.63
N ASN A 56 7.16 -18.45 -0.10
CA ASN A 56 8.39 -18.83 -0.76
C ASN A 56 8.07 -19.93 -1.77
N GLU A 57 9.09 -20.42 -2.48
CA GLU A 57 8.92 -21.48 -3.47
C GLU A 57 8.59 -22.84 -2.83
N GLU A 58 9.19 -23.14 -1.67
CA GLU A 58 9.05 -24.41 -0.93
C GLU A 58 7.60 -24.64 -0.48
N THR A 59 6.86 -23.60 -0.05
CA THR A 59 5.44 -23.69 0.35
C THR A 59 4.51 -24.10 -0.80
N GLY A 60 4.98 -24.09 -2.05
CA GLY A 60 4.28 -24.67 -3.20
C GLY A 60 5.05 -25.81 -3.86
N GLY A 61 6.15 -26.27 -3.26
CA GLY A 61 7.04 -27.28 -3.83
C GLY A 61 6.51 -28.70 -3.70
N GLY A 62 7.06 -29.61 -4.51
CA GLY A 62 6.88 -31.04 -4.27
C GLY A 62 7.65 -31.47 -3.04
N ALA A 63 7.05 -32.33 -2.21
CA ALA A 63 7.67 -32.81 -0.99
C ALA A 63 8.25 -34.22 -1.21
N TYR A 64 9.38 -34.52 -0.57
CA TYR A 64 9.97 -35.88 -0.62
C TYR A 64 9.02 -36.96 -0.08
N PHE A 65 8.04 -36.56 0.73
CA PHE A 65 6.96 -37.41 1.23
C PHE A 65 5.68 -36.58 1.37
N GLY A 66 4.51 -37.21 1.20
CA GLY A 66 3.22 -36.53 1.34
C GLY A 66 2.76 -35.72 0.12
N GLY A 67 3.44 -35.88 -1.02
CA GLY A 67 3.05 -35.26 -2.29
C GLY A 67 3.65 -33.86 -2.46
N CYS A 68 3.00 -32.84 -1.90
CA CYS A 68 3.45 -31.44 -2.00
C CYS A 68 3.23 -30.67 -0.71
N ASN A 69 3.88 -29.52 -0.62
CA ASN A 69 3.55 -28.47 0.33
C ASN A 69 2.49 -27.55 -0.31
N TYR A 70 1.61 -26.99 0.52
CA TYR A 70 0.52 -26.15 0.03
C TYR A 70 0.03 -25.18 1.09
N LEU A 71 -0.74 -24.19 0.63
CA LEU A 71 -1.51 -23.30 1.49
C LEU A 71 -2.96 -23.78 1.59
N THR A 72 -3.56 -23.56 2.75
CA THR A 72 -5.02 -23.58 2.91
C THR A 72 -5.46 -22.26 3.53
N ALA A 73 -6.60 -21.74 3.07
CA ALA A 73 -7.28 -20.67 3.77
C ALA A 73 -7.79 -21.21 5.12
N GLY A 74 -7.83 -20.36 6.14
CA GLY A 74 -8.33 -20.72 7.46
C GLY A 74 -7.26 -21.18 8.44
N LEU A 75 -7.70 -21.25 9.70
CA LEU A 75 -6.95 -21.75 10.84
C LEU A 75 -7.17 -23.27 10.99
N ALA A 76 -6.14 -24.09 10.77
CA ALA A 76 -6.28 -25.54 10.89
C ALA A 76 -6.45 -26.05 12.34
N GLY A 77 -6.00 -25.28 13.34
CA GLY A 77 -6.09 -25.66 14.75
C GLY A 77 -5.35 -26.97 15.07
N ASN A 78 -5.94 -27.83 15.90
CA ASN A 78 -5.38 -29.15 16.23
C ASN A 78 -5.95 -30.24 15.31
N THR A 79 -5.11 -30.79 14.43
CA THR A 79 -5.48 -31.88 13.49
C THR A 79 -5.35 -33.29 14.09
N GLY A 80 -5.00 -33.39 15.37
CA GLY A 80 -5.01 -34.60 16.18
C GLY A 80 -3.75 -35.47 16.08
N SER A 81 -3.00 -35.41 14.97
CA SER A 81 -1.77 -36.19 14.78
C SER A 81 -0.93 -35.67 13.61
N SER A 82 0.38 -35.93 13.64
CA SER A 82 1.26 -35.76 12.49
C SER A 82 1.01 -36.87 11.47
N ARG A 83 0.23 -36.57 10.42
CA ARG A 83 -0.12 -37.52 9.35
C ARG A 83 -0.41 -36.79 8.05
N LEU A 84 -0.52 -37.55 6.97
CA LEU A 84 -1.04 -37.02 5.71
C LEU A 84 -2.51 -36.61 5.89
N TRP A 85 -2.82 -35.40 5.46
CA TRP A 85 -4.18 -34.93 5.34
C TRP A 85 -4.83 -35.53 4.10
N THR A 86 -6.14 -35.71 4.19
CA THR A 86 -7.03 -36.23 3.15
C THR A 86 -8.13 -35.22 2.90
N GLU A 87 -8.81 -35.32 1.76
CA GLU A 87 -9.95 -34.45 1.46
C GLU A 87 -11.05 -34.58 2.52
N ALA A 88 -11.27 -35.80 3.01
CA ALA A 88 -12.30 -36.11 4.00
C ALA A 88 -12.04 -35.46 5.37
N ASP A 89 -10.81 -35.00 5.64
CA ASP A 89 -10.51 -34.27 6.87
C ASP A 89 -11.13 -32.87 6.91
N GLY A 90 -11.42 -32.28 5.74
CA GLY A 90 -12.00 -30.93 5.65
C GLY A 90 -11.04 -29.79 6.02
N PHE A 91 -9.76 -30.08 6.29
CA PHE A 91 -8.75 -29.07 6.64
C PHE A 91 -8.29 -28.22 5.46
N TYR A 92 -8.50 -28.68 4.23
CA TYR A 92 -8.14 -27.93 3.04
C TYR A 92 -9.32 -27.10 2.54
N GLN A 93 -9.12 -25.80 2.51
CA GLN A 93 -10.01 -24.81 1.93
C GLN A 93 -9.22 -23.91 0.98
N ALA A 94 -9.76 -23.69 -0.21
CA ALA A 94 -9.21 -22.68 -1.11
C ALA A 94 -9.65 -21.27 -0.71
N THR A 95 -10.74 -21.14 0.04
CA THR A 95 -11.30 -19.85 0.46
C THR A 95 -11.90 -19.95 1.85
N GLU A 96 -11.65 -18.95 2.70
CA GLU A 96 -12.30 -18.77 4.00
C GLU A 96 -12.31 -17.29 4.37
N GLY A 97 -13.49 -16.71 4.62
CA GLY A 97 -13.63 -15.28 4.88
C GLY A 97 -13.02 -14.42 3.77
N ASN A 98 -12.11 -13.52 4.14
CA ASN A 98 -11.36 -12.65 3.22
C ASN A 98 -10.15 -13.32 2.58
N VAL A 99 -9.87 -14.59 2.92
CA VAL A 99 -8.68 -15.31 2.48
C VAL A 99 -9.02 -16.21 1.31
N SER A 100 -8.23 -16.12 0.24
CA SER A 100 -8.29 -16.98 -0.93
C SER A 100 -6.90 -17.50 -1.29
N ILE A 101 -6.80 -18.78 -1.64
CA ILE A 101 -5.60 -19.37 -2.22
C ILE A 101 -5.76 -19.37 -3.73
N VAL A 102 -4.76 -18.85 -4.43
CA VAL A 102 -4.74 -18.79 -5.89
C VAL A 102 -3.45 -19.36 -6.44
N LYS A 103 -3.51 -19.86 -7.67
CA LYS A 103 -2.34 -20.33 -8.43
C LYS A 103 -2.33 -19.72 -9.82
N PRO A 104 -1.16 -19.49 -10.42
CA PRO A 104 -1.09 -19.03 -11.79
C PRO A 104 -1.60 -20.11 -12.76
N THR A 105 -2.22 -19.66 -13.85
CA THR A 105 -2.56 -20.48 -15.01
C THR A 105 -1.54 -20.24 -16.13
N ALA A 106 -1.45 -21.17 -17.10
CA ALA A 106 -0.48 -21.08 -18.19
C ALA A 106 -0.64 -19.83 -19.09
N ASP A 107 -1.84 -19.27 -19.15
CA ASP A 107 -2.20 -18.05 -19.89
C ASP A 107 -1.97 -16.75 -19.09
N GLY A 108 -1.37 -16.83 -17.91
CA GLY A 108 -1.01 -15.67 -17.07
C GLY A 108 -2.11 -15.20 -16.13
N GLY A 109 -3.27 -15.87 -16.11
CA GLY A 109 -4.32 -15.67 -15.13
C GLY A 109 -4.05 -16.35 -13.79
N THR A 110 -5.08 -16.38 -12.94
CA THR A 110 -5.08 -17.14 -11.70
C THR A 110 -6.30 -18.05 -11.59
N ILE A 111 -6.14 -19.14 -10.86
CA ILE A 111 -7.20 -20.12 -10.58
C ILE A 111 -7.21 -20.48 -9.10
N SER A 112 -8.41 -20.71 -8.55
CA SER A 112 -8.57 -21.31 -7.23
C SER A 112 -8.23 -22.81 -7.31
N PRO A 113 -7.24 -23.32 -6.56
CA PRO A 113 -7.00 -24.75 -6.50
C PRO A 113 -8.15 -25.50 -5.83
N THR A 114 -8.21 -26.79 -6.10
CA THR A 114 -9.03 -27.76 -5.37
C THR A 114 -8.12 -28.76 -4.66
N TRP A 115 -8.69 -29.61 -3.82
CA TRP A 115 -7.93 -30.70 -3.20
C TRP A 115 -7.13 -31.53 -4.23
N ALA A 116 -7.75 -31.82 -5.38
CA ALA A 116 -7.16 -32.60 -6.46
C ALA A 116 -6.06 -31.85 -7.22
N THR A 117 -6.17 -30.52 -7.35
CA THR A 117 -5.24 -29.72 -8.17
C THR A 117 -4.22 -28.94 -7.35
N LYS A 118 -4.27 -28.95 -6.01
CA LYS A 118 -3.37 -28.18 -5.15
C LYS A 118 -1.88 -28.40 -5.47
N CYS A 119 -1.48 -29.62 -5.81
CA CYS A 119 -0.10 -29.98 -6.16
C CYS A 119 0.29 -29.77 -7.63
N GLN A 120 -0.55 -29.16 -8.47
CA GLN A 120 -0.22 -28.95 -9.89
C GLN A 120 0.50 -27.62 -10.13
N ASN A 121 1.36 -27.51 -11.13
CA ASN A 121 1.89 -26.23 -11.59
C ASN A 121 0.92 -25.57 -12.60
N ALA A 122 1.27 -24.40 -13.13
CA ALA A 122 0.45 -23.66 -14.09
C ALA A 122 0.17 -24.44 -15.39
N ALA A 123 1.02 -25.41 -15.74
CA ALA A 123 0.85 -26.30 -16.90
C ALA A 123 0.02 -27.56 -16.57
N GLY A 124 -0.50 -27.69 -15.36
CA GLY A 124 -1.29 -28.84 -14.90
C GLY A 124 -0.48 -30.06 -14.46
N GLY A 125 0.85 -29.99 -14.53
CA GLY A 125 1.73 -31.08 -14.10
C GLY A 125 1.94 -31.07 -12.58
N THR A 126 2.02 -32.23 -11.94
CA THR A 126 2.32 -32.33 -10.51
C THR A 126 3.74 -31.85 -10.22
N VAL A 127 3.90 -31.05 -9.15
CA VAL A 127 5.22 -30.61 -8.68
C VAL A 127 6.05 -31.76 -8.13
N SER A 128 7.37 -31.61 -8.16
CA SER A 128 8.34 -32.60 -7.69
C SER A 128 9.29 -31.98 -6.66
N PRO A 129 10.05 -32.78 -5.89
CA PRO A 129 11.03 -32.26 -4.92
C PRO A 129 12.28 -31.60 -5.52
N ALA A 130 12.23 -31.25 -6.81
CA ALA A 130 13.33 -30.58 -7.49
C ALA A 130 13.27 -29.06 -7.27
N ALA A 131 14.42 -28.43 -7.10
CA ALA A 131 14.52 -26.97 -7.08
C ALA A 131 13.92 -26.38 -8.38
N GLY A 132 13.15 -25.30 -8.27
CA GLY A 132 12.41 -24.70 -9.38
C GLY A 132 10.99 -25.26 -9.57
N SER A 133 10.64 -26.39 -8.93
CA SER A 133 9.36 -27.07 -9.12
C SER A 133 8.35 -26.59 -8.08
N SER A 134 7.47 -25.68 -8.48
CA SER A 134 6.48 -25.07 -7.59
C SER A 134 5.11 -24.89 -8.24
N THR A 135 4.08 -24.99 -7.42
CA THR A 135 2.69 -24.62 -7.76
C THR A 135 2.55 -23.11 -7.93
N ASN A 136 3.51 -22.35 -7.37
CA ASN A 136 3.44 -20.90 -7.21
C ASN A 136 2.13 -20.43 -6.55
N ASN A 137 1.60 -21.23 -5.61
CA ASN A 137 0.41 -20.84 -4.86
C ASN A 137 0.66 -19.56 -4.04
N ARG A 138 -0.35 -18.71 -4.00
CA ARG A 138 -0.35 -17.43 -3.30
C ARG A 138 -1.56 -17.37 -2.39
N VAL A 139 -1.40 -16.77 -1.22
CA VAL A 139 -2.52 -16.30 -0.43
C VAL A 139 -2.91 -14.90 -0.92
N VAL A 140 -4.20 -14.63 -1.01
CA VAL A 140 -4.80 -13.33 -1.28
C VAL A 140 -5.71 -13.02 -0.09
N ILE A 141 -5.48 -11.89 0.57
CA ILE A 141 -6.30 -11.42 1.68
C ILE A 141 -6.84 -10.04 1.31
N THR A 142 -8.17 -9.95 1.18
CA THR A 142 -8.87 -8.72 0.81
C THR A 142 -9.38 -7.96 2.04
N GLY A 143 -9.97 -6.78 1.83
CA GLY A 143 -10.63 -6.03 2.90
C GLY A 143 -9.67 -5.41 3.92
N GLY A 144 -8.39 -5.24 3.55
CA GLY A 144 -7.41 -4.58 4.40
C GLY A 144 -7.78 -3.12 4.62
N THR A 145 -7.62 -2.66 5.86
CA THR A 145 -7.90 -1.27 6.24
C THR A 145 -6.74 -0.68 7.02
N GLY A 146 -6.57 0.64 6.94
CA GLY A 146 -5.47 1.28 7.63
C GLY A 146 -5.27 2.74 7.24
N THR A 147 -4.02 3.20 7.37
CA THR A 147 -3.62 4.59 7.10
C THR A 147 -2.35 4.66 6.28
N VAL A 148 -2.26 5.68 5.43
CA VAL A 148 -1.06 6.04 4.67
C VAL A 148 -0.77 7.51 4.87
N ASP A 149 0.44 7.84 5.30
CA ASP A 149 0.94 9.21 5.43
C ASP A 149 2.08 9.42 4.43
N LEU A 150 1.75 10.09 3.33
CA LEU A 150 2.71 10.40 2.27
C LEU A 150 3.72 11.48 2.69
N ALA A 151 3.41 12.29 3.71
CA ALA A 151 4.31 13.34 4.18
C ALA A 151 5.41 12.76 5.08
N SER A 152 5.06 11.82 5.96
CA SER A 152 6.05 11.10 6.78
C SER A 152 6.62 9.84 6.11
N GLY A 153 6.04 9.41 4.99
CA GLY A 153 6.45 8.19 4.28
C GLY A 153 6.11 6.91 5.03
N THR A 154 5.04 6.92 5.84
CA THR A 154 4.64 5.79 6.69
C THR A 154 3.29 5.21 6.26
N ALA A 155 3.07 3.93 6.57
CA ALA A 155 1.78 3.29 6.38
C ALA A 155 1.57 2.16 7.40
N THR A 156 0.31 1.93 7.76
CA THR A 156 -0.11 0.75 8.52
C THR A 156 -1.37 0.20 7.86
N VAL A 157 -1.40 -1.09 7.53
CA VAL A 157 -2.57 -1.78 6.98
C VAL A 157 -2.72 -3.13 7.67
N ALA A 158 -3.92 -3.43 8.15
CA ALA A 158 -4.24 -4.70 8.78
C ALA A 158 -5.32 -5.44 7.98
N TRP A 159 -5.23 -6.77 7.99
CA TRP A 159 -6.20 -7.67 7.38
C TRP A 159 -6.75 -8.63 8.42
N ASP A 160 -8.04 -8.97 8.29
CA ASP A 160 -8.68 -10.04 9.05
C ASP A 160 -8.62 -11.34 8.23
N GLY A 161 -8.09 -12.40 8.84
CA GLY A 161 -8.11 -13.73 8.26
C GLY A 161 -6.90 -14.59 8.58
N ASP A 162 -7.09 -15.89 8.35
CA ASP A 162 -6.13 -16.93 8.67
C ASP A 162 -5.63 -17.64 7.40
N VAL A 163 -4.34 -17.98 7.41
CA VAL A 163 -3.75 -18.89 6.43
C VAL A 163 -2.94 -19.95 7.14
N THR A 164 -3.11 -21.21 6.74
CA THR A 164 -2.29 -22.32 7.23
C THR A 164 -1.32 -22.78 6.14
N ILE A 165 -0.06 -22.90 6.55
CA ILE A 165 1.04 -23.40 5.76
C ILE A 165 1.18 -24.89 6.05
N VAL A 166 1.07 -25.72 5.02
CA VAL A 166 1.11 -27.18 5.16
C VAL A 166 2.34 -27.73 4.48
N PHE A 167 3.18 -28.41 5.24
CA PHE A 167 4.36 -29.10 4.73
C PHE A 167 4.20 -30.62 4.79
N TYR A 168 4.85 -31.30 3.85
CA TYR A 168 4.87 -32.76 3.75
C TYR A 168 3.46 -33.36 3.78
N GLY A 169 2.52 -32.75 3.05
CA GLY A 169 1.15 -33.26 2.97
C GLY A 169 0.33 -33.22 4.28
N GLY A 170 0.76 -32.52 5.32
CA GLY A 170 0.05 -32.42 6.61
C GLY A 170 0.83 -32.90 7.83
N LEU A 171 2.02 -33.48 7.63
CA LEU A 171 2.87 -33.96 8.73
C LEU A 171 3.33 -32.81 9.65
N THR A 172 3.54 -31.62 9.10
CA THR A 172 3.79 -30.41 9.88
C THR A 172 3.08 -29.23 9.23
N TYR A 173 2.50 -28.38 10.05
CA TYR A 173 1.79 -27.20 9.60
C TYR A 173 1.81 -26.16 10.71
N TRP A 174 1.52 -24.92 10.34
CA TRP A 174 1.35 -23.80 11.26
C TRP A 174 0.53 -22.73 10.54
N SER A 175 -0.13 -21.88 11.30
CA SER A 175 -1.01 -20.84 10.80
C SER A 175 -0.51 -19.45 11.15
N ILE A 176 -0.87 -18.48 10.32
CA ILE A 176 -0.73 -17.05 10.56
C ILE A 176 -2.14 -16.46 10.58
N SER A 177 -2.43 -15.74 11.65
CA SER A 177 -3.67 -14.98 11.83
C SER A 177 -3.39 -13.48 11.74
N ASP A 178 -4.34 -12.77 11.16
CA ASP A 178 -4.47 -11.31 11.17
C ASP A 178 -3.18 -10.55 10.80
N PRO A 179 -2.75 -10.63 9.52
CA PRO A 179 -1.54 -9.95 9.11
C PRO A 179 -1.63 -8.43 9.22
N GLU A 180 -0.51 -7.80 9.57
CA GLU A 180 -0.37 -6.35 9.62
C GLU A 180 0.93 -5.92 8.93
N LEU A 181 0.80 -5.01 7.95
CA LEU A 181 1.92 -4.36 7.30
C LEU A 181 2.15 -3.00 7.94
N THR A 182 3.37 -2.76 8.43
CA THR A 182 3.86 -1.43 8.79
C THR A 182 4.99 -1.02 7.86
N VAL A 183 4.96 0.21 7.36
CA VAL A 183 6.02 0.83 6.56
C VAL A 183 6.57 2.02 7.33
N ALA A 184 7.87 2.00 7.61
CA ALA A 184 8.58 3.08 8.27
C ALA A 184 9.01 4.18 7.26
N ALA A 185 9.32 5.37 7.78
CA ALA A 185 9.69 6.54 6.98
C ALA A 185 10.94 6.32 6.09
N ASP A 186 11.80 5.36 6.42
CA ASP A 186 12.97 4.99 5.62
C ASP A 186 12.63 4.00 4.48
N GLY A 187 11.36 3.63 4.34
CA GLY A 187 10.85 2.68 3.35
C GLY A 187 10.91 1.22 3.81
N THR A 188 11.40 0.92 5.01
CA THR A 188 11.41 -0.46 5.54
C THR A 188 9.99 -0.93 5.81
N GLY A 189 9.60 -2.05 5.21
CA GLY A 189 8.34 -2.73 5.47
C GLY A 189 8.49 -3.91 6.42
N GLN A 190 7.56 -4.07 7.35
CA GLN A 190 7.44 -5.24 8.21
C GLN A 190 6.02 -5.80 8.11
N LEU A 191 5.90 -7.08 7.75
CA LEU A 191 4.65 -7.82 7.79
C LEU A 191 4.69 -8.76 9.01
N THR A 192 3.77 -8.54 9.95
CA THR A 192 3.58 -9.37 11.15
C THR A 192 2.25 -10.10 11.10
N GLY A 193 2.07 -11.06 12.00
CA GLY A 193 0.82 -11.77 12.24
C GLY A 193 0.99 -12.68 13.46
N THR A 194 -0.11 -13.24 13.96
CA THR A 194 -0.07 -14.17 15.09
C THR A 194 0.14 -15.60 14.59
N ALA A 195 1.24 -16.23 15.02
CA ALA A 195 1.54 -17.60 14.62
C ALA A 195 0.97 -18.64 15.61
N SER A 196 0.50 -19.77 15.09
CA SER A 196 0.09 -20.94 15.89
C SER A 196 0.42 -22.25 15.16
N GLY A 197 0.54 -23.38 15.87
CA GLY A 197 0.85 -24.70 15.29
C GLY A 197 1.08 -25.78 16.34
#